data_AF-G0GBD1-F1
#
_entry.id   AF-G0GBD1-F1
#
_cell.length_a   1.000
_cell.length_b   1.000
_cell.length_c   1.000
_cell.angle_alpha   90.00
_cell.angle_beta   90.00
_cell.angle_gamma   90.00
#
_symmetry.space_group_name_H-M   'P 1'
#
loop_
_entity.id
_entity.type
_entity.pdbx_description
1 polymer ?
#
loop_
_entity_poly.entity_id
_entity_poly.type
_entity_poly.pdbx_seq_one_letter_code
_entity_poly.pdbx_strand_id
1 'polypeptide(L)'
;MEDPRAKGRLMSARDTHLRSVCKAISWRVIATLTTTLIAYFVTGKWETALFIGGWEALVKIVVYTLHERVWEHIPFGRREPEYYI
;
A
#
# COMPACT_ATOMS: atom_id res chain seq x y z
N MET A 1 -34.60 23.62 13.65
CA MET A 1 -34.86 22.55 12.67
C MET A 1 -33.51 22.00 12.22
N GLU A 2 -32.92 21.15 13.04
CA GLU A 2 -31.59 20.56 12.78
C GLU A 2 -31.74 19.41 11.78
N ASP A 3 -31.00 19.44 10.67
CA ASP A 3 -31.07 18.44 9.61
C ASP A 3 -30.44 17.10 10.06
N PRO A 4 -31.23 16.01 10.20
CA PRO A 4 -30.71 14.70 10.58
C PRO A 4 -29.78 14.06 9.54
N ARG A 5 -29.71 14.58 8.31
CA ARG A 5 -28.80 14.09 7.26
C ARG A 5 -27.37 14.62 7.36
N ALA A 6 -27.15 15.71 8.11
CA ALA A 6 -25.81 16.25 8.33
C ALA A 6 -24.93 15.29 9.15
N LYS A 7 -25.52 14.62 10.15
CA LYS A 7 -24.82 13.67 11.04
C LYS A 7 -24.40 12.38 10.32
N GLY A 8 -25.18 11.93 9.34
CA GLY A 8 -24.89 10.73 8.53
C GLY A 8 -23.75 10.91 7.52
N ARG A 9 -23.55 12.14 7.00
CA ARG A 9 -22.46 12.45 6.06
C ARG A 9 -21.12 12.68 6.75
N LEU A 10 -21.13 13.20 7.98
CA LEU A 10 -19.93 13.43 8.79
C LEU A 10 -19.28 12.12 9.30
N MET A 11 -20.07 11.06 9.47
CA MET A 11 -19.57 9.79 10.02
C MET A 11 -19.04 8.80 8.95
N SER A 12 -19.25 9.09 7.67
CA SER A 12 -18.78 8.27 6.54
C SER A 12 -17.39 8.68 6.01
N ALA A 13 -16.99 9.94 6.20
CA ALA A 13 -15.74 10.50 5.69
C ALA A 13 -14.52 10.28 6.61
N ARG A 14 -14.63 9.36 7.57
CA ARG A 14 -13.55 9.02 8.51
C ARG A 14 -13.22 7.54 8.38
N ASP A 15 -12.87 7.11 7.17
CA ASP A 15 -12.00 5.95 7.00
C ASP A 15 -10.71 6.30 7.73
N THR A 16 -10.69 5.96 9.02
CA THR A 16 -9.69 6.44 9.97
C THR A 16 -8.35 5.97 9.44
N HIS A 17 -7.33 6.82 9.31
CA HIS A 17 -6.01 6.46 8.78
C HIS A 17 -5.49 5.09 9.28
N LEU A 18 -5.82 4.73 10.52
CA LEU A 18 -5.60 3.41 11.12
C LEU A 18 -6.23 2.23 10.34
N ARG A 19 -7.48 2.31 9.86
CA ARG A 19 -8.11 1.28 9.01
C ARG A 19 -7.35 1.11 7.69
N SER A 20 -6.92 2.19 7.07
CA SER A 20 -6.15 2.12 5.82
C SER A 20 -4.77 1.49 6.04
N VAL A 21 -4.09 1.85 7.13
CA VAL A 21 -2.81 1.23 7.54
C VAL A 21 -2.99 -0.25 7.85
N CYS A 22 -3.98 -0.62 8.66
CA CYS A 22 -4.27 -2.02 8.96
C CYS A 22 -4.55 -2.83 7.69
N LYS A 23 -5.38 -2.28 6.79
CA LYS A 23 -5.66 -2.92 5.49
C LYS A 23 -4.39 -3.12 4.66
N ALA A 24 -3.52 -2.11 4.61
CA ALA A 24 -2.24 -2.20 3.90
C ALA A 24 -1.30 -3.25 4.50
N ILE A 25 -1.24 -3.37 5.83
CA ILE A 25 -0.45 -4.40 6.51
C ILE A 25 -1.04 -5.79 6.24
N SER A 26 -2.36 -5.96 6.39
CA SER A 26 -3.04 -7.23 6.08
C SER A 26 -2.75 -7.69 4.65
N TRP A 27 -2.82 -6.76 3.69
CA TRP A 27 -2.50 -7.06 2.29
C TRP A 27 -1.05 -7.46 2.09
N ARG A 28 -0.10 -6.80 2.77
CA ARG A 28 1.33 -7.15 2.70
C ARG A 28 1.61 -8.55 3.25
N VAL A 29 1.00 -8.91 4.38
CA VAL A 29 1.16 -10.25 4.96
C VAL A 29 0.63 -11.31 4.00
N ILE A 30 -0.56 -11.10 3.43
CA ILE A 30 -1.15 -12.05 2.46
C ILE A 30 -0.24 -12.18 1.23
N ALA A 31 0.23 -11.07 0.65
CA ALA A 31 1.06 -11.11 -0.54
C ALA A 31 2.39 -11.87 -0.35
N THR A 32 3.09 -11.62 0.76
CA THR A 32 4.35 -12.32 1.06
C THR A 32 4.11 -13.81 1.35
N LEU A 33 3.01 -14.14 2.06
CA LEU A 33 2.62 -15.54 2.27
C LEU A 33 2.29 -16.24 0.96
N THR A 34 1.50 -15.62 0.09
CA THR A 34 1.16 -16.18 -1.23
C THR A 34 2.42 -16.43 -2.06
N THR A 35 3.35 -15.48 -2.10
CA THR A 35 4.62 -15.65 -2.83
C THR A 35 5.46 -16.79 -2.27
N THR A 36 5.56 -16.87 -0.94
CA THR A 36 6.28 -17.94 -0.25
C THR A 36 5.65 -19.31 -0.54
N LEU A 37 4.32 -19.40 -0.50
CA LEU A 37 3.60 -20.64 -0.80
C LEU A 37 3.77 -21.05 -2.28
N ILE A 38 3.65 -20.11 -3.22
CA ILE A 38 3.90 -20.38 -4.64
C ILE A 38 5.33 -20.88 -4.84
N ALA A 39 6.31 -20.20 -4.24
CA ALA A 39 7.71 -20.62 -4.31
C ALA A 39 7.91 -22.03 -3.74
N TYR A 40 7.25 -22.36 -2.63
CA TYR A 40 7.27 -23.71 -2.06
C TYR A 40 6.64 -24.75 -3.00
N PHE A 41 5.48 -24.47 -3.59
CA PHE A 41 4.83 -25.38 -4.53
C PHE A 41 5.68 -25.63 -5.77
N VAL A 42 6.43 -24.62 -6.24
CA VAL A 42 7.30 -24.74 -7.40
C VAL A 42 8.59 -25.49 -7.08
N THR A 43 9.21 -25.23 -5.93
CA THR A 43 10.54 -25.77 -5.59
C THR A 43 10.52 -27.01 -4.71
N GLY A 44 9.42 -27.27 -4.00
CA GLY A 44 9.28 -28.33 -2.99
C GLY A 44 10.12 -28.14 -1.73
N LYS A 45 10.80 -26.99 -1.57
CA LYS A 45 11.77 -26.75 -0.49
C LYS A 45 11.43 -25.50 0.30
N TRP A 46 11.26 -25.66 1.62
CA TRP A 46 10.94 -24.55 2.53
C TRP A 46 12.06 -23.51 2.62
N GLU A 47 13.33 -23.93 2.60
CA GLU A 47 14.48 -23.03 2.64
C GLU A 47 14.47 -22.04 1.46
N THR A 48 14.27 -22.55 0.25
CA THR A 48 14.21 -21.72 -0.97
C THR A 48 12.97 -20.84 -0.98
N ALA A 49 11.83 -21.36 -0.54
CA ALA A 49 10.59 -20.60 -0.48
C ALA A 49 10.66 -19.40 0.47
N LEU A 50 11.22 -19.61 1.67
CA LEU A 50 11.43 -18.53 2.65
C LEU A 50 12.47 -17.52 2.17
N PHE A 51 13.53 -17.98 1.49
CA PHE A 51 14.50 -17.09 0.87
C PHE A 51 13.85 -16.18 -0.18
N ILE A 52 13.01 -16.74 -1.05
CA ILE A 52 12.27 -15.98 -2.07
C ILE A 52 11.29 -14.99 -1.41
N GLY A 53 10.51 -15.43 -0.43
CA GLY A 53 9.57 -14.55 0.29
C GLY A 53 10.27 -13.40 1.03
N GLY A 54 11.42 -13.69 1.66
CA GLY A 54 12.25 -12.66 2.29
C GLY A 54 12.83 -11.67 1.27
N TRP A 55 13.33 -12.19 0.15
CA TRP A 55 13.87 -11.35 -0.93
C TRP A 55 12.80 -10.47 -1.58
N GLU A 56 11.59 -10.99 -1.76
CA GLU A 56 10.43 -10.23 -2.26
C GLU A 56 10.14 -9.01 -1.39
N ALA A 57 10.11 -9.17 -0.07
CA ALA A 57 9.87 -8.07 0.85
C ALA A 57 10.97 -6.99 0.76
N LEU A 58 12.24 -7.40 0.67
CA LEU A 58 13.37 -6.46 0.56
C LEU A 58 13.37 -5.72 -0.78
N VAL A 59 13.20 -6.45 -1.89
CA VAL A 59 13.15 -5.87 -3.23
C VAL A 59 11.99 -4.86 -3.33
N LYS A 60 10.83 -5.16 -2.74
CA LYS A 60 9.69 -4.25 -2.74
C LYS A 60 10.01 -2.91 -2.06
N ILE A 61 10.81 -2.89 -1.00
CA ILE A 61 11.27 -1.63 -0.37
C ILE A 61 12.15 -0.83 -1.33
N VAL A 62 13.14 -1.48 -1.93
CA VAL A 62 14.06 -0.83 -2.88
C VAL A 62 13.30 -0.29 -4.09
N VAL A 63 12.45 -1.11 -4.70
CA VAL A 63 11.63 -0.72 -5.85
C VAL A 63 10.67 0.40 -5.50
N TYR A 64 10.03 0.37 -4.32
CA TYR A 64 9.13 1.45 -3.90
C TYR A 64 9.86 2.79 -3.78
N THR A 65 11.02 2.82 -3.11
CA THR A 65 11.80 4.05 -2.95
C THR A 65 12.34 4.57 -4.28
N LEU A 66 12.78 3.69 -5.18
CA LEU A 66 13.18 4.07 -6.54
C LEU A 66 11.99 4.58 -7.35
N HIS A 67 10.83 3.93 -7.25
CA HIS A 67 9.61 4.35 -7.92
C HIS A 67 9.17 5.74 -7.46
N GLU A 68 9.20 6.00 -6.16
CA GLU A 68 8.88 7.31 -5.58
C GLU A 68 9.86 8.38 -6.11
N ARG A 69 11.16 8.09 -6.11
CA ARG A 69 12.17 8.99 -6.70
C ARG A 69 11.94 9.25 -8.18
N VAL A 70 11.67 8.21 -8.97
CA VAL A 70 11.38 8.38 -10.41
C VAL A 70 10.13 9.24 -10.58
N TRP A 71 9.10 9.03 -9.77
CA TRP A 71 7.87 9.80 -9.82
C TRP A 71 8.07 11.29 -9.49
N GLU A 72 8.95 11.61 -8.53
CA GLU A 72 9.30 13.01 -8.21
C GLU A 72 9.94 13.76 -9.40
N HIS A 73 10.67 13.05 -10.25
CA HIS A 73 11.31 13.62 -11.44
C HIS A 73 10.35 13.77 -12.62
N ILE A 74 9.20 13.09 -12.60
CA ILE A 74 8.19 13.21 -13.64
C ILE A 74 7.26 14.38 -13.25
N PRO A 75 7.17 15.46 -14.06
CA PRO A 75 6.27 16.58 -13.79
C PRO A 75 4.81 16.26 -14.12
N PHE A 76 4.32 15.09 -13.71
CA PHE A 76 2.95 14.65 -13.98
C PHE A 76 2.01 15.09 -12.85
N GLY A 77 1.02 15.93 -13.17
CA GLY A 77 -0.05 16.30 -12.25
C GLY A 77 0.28 17.38 -11.21
N ARG A 78 1.39 18.12 -11.37
CA ARG A 78 1.61 19.36 -10.60
C ARG A 78 0.51 20.37 -10.97
N ARG A 79 -0.53 20.48 -10.13
CA ARG A 79 -1.38 21.67 -10.11
C ARG A 79 -0.49 22.77 -9.56
N GLU A 80 -0.30 23.84 -10.33
CA GLU A 80 0.34 25.06 -9.83
C GLU A 80 -0.29 25.39 -8.46
N PRO A 81 0.50 25.77 -7.45
CA PRO A 81 -0.09 26.29 -6.24
C PRO A 81 -0.95 27.47 -6.66
N GLU A 82 -2.27 27.34 -6.53
CA GLU A 82 -3.22 28.42 -6.71
C GLU A 82 -2.94 29.43 -5.59
N TYR A 83 -1.92 30.24 -5.80
CA TYR A 83 -1.57 31.36 -4.95
C TYR A 83 -2.35 32.55 -5.50
N TYR A 84 -3.33 32.98 -4.69
CA TYR A 84 -4.28 34.10 -4.90
C TYR A 84 -5.46 33.83 -5.84
N ILE A 85 -6.70 33.84 -5.30
CA ILE A 85 -7.51 35.05 -5.06
C ILE A 85 -8.29 34.90 -3.74
#